data_AF-A0A552IMU8-F1
#
_entry.id   AF-A0A552IMU8-F1
#
_cell.length_a   1.000
_cell.length_b   1.000
_cell.length_c   1.000
_cell.angle_alpha   90.00
_cell.angle_beta   90.00
_cell.angle_gamma   90.00
#
_symmetry.space_group_name_H-M   'P 1'
#
loop_
_entity.id
_entity.type
_entity.pdbx_description
1 polymer ?
#
loop_
_entity_poly.entity_id
_entity_poly.type
_entity_poly.pdbx_seq_one_letter_code
_entity_poly.pdbx_strand_id
1 'polypeptide(L)'
;MNEIEDLKHRVKCLELQVQLLTETYLALNSDLWVDWRECCERLKISRSTLERHRKQATLGTHYRIHGERGYRYNWQKMQELLGGKA
;
A
#
# COMPACT_ATOMS: atom_id res chain seq x y z
N MET A 1 24.49 16.02 24.42
CA MET A 1 23.36 15.49 23.62
C MET A 1 23.54 13.98 23.59
N ASN A 2 22.59 13.20 24.10
CA ASN A 2 22.74 11.76 24.22
C ASN A 2 22.68 11.15 22.81
N GLU A 3 23.71 10.40 22.41
CA GLU A 3 23.81 9.81 21.06
C GLU A 3 22.57 8.97 20.69
N ILE A 4 21.94 8.36 21.70
CA ILE A 4 20.67 7.63 21.55
C ILE A 4 19.51 8.57 21.16
N GLU A 5 19.46 9.78 21.71
CA GLU A 5 18.41 10.77 21.39
C GLU A 5 18.59 11.33 19.97
N ASP A 6 19.84 11.56 19.56
CA ASP A 6 20.16 11.97 18.19
C ASP A 6 19.76 10.89 17.17
N LEU A 7 20.11 9.63 17.45
CA LEU A 7 19.72 8.49 16.61
C LEU A 7 18.19 8.35 16.52
N LYS A 8 17.47 8.48 17.64
CA LYS A 8 15.99 8.47 17.65
C LYS A 8 15.41 9.59 16.79
N HIS A 9 15.98 10.79 16.87
CA HIS A 9 15.53 11.91 16.05
C HIS A 9 15.77 11.64 14.56
N ARG A 10 16.96 11.14 14.19
CA ARG A 10 17.30 10.79 12.80
C ARG A 10 16.40 9.69 12.24
N VAL A 11 16.11 8.64 13.02
CA VAL A 11 15.16 7.60 12.63
C VAL A 11 13.79 8.20 12.33
N LYS A 12 13.29 9.08 13.20
CA LYS A 12 12.00 9.76 12.99
C LYS A 12 11.98 10.60 11.71
N CYS A 13 13.07 11.30 11.41
CA CYS A 13 13.20 12.06 10.16
C CYS A 13 13.17 11.15 8.92
N LEU A 14 13.86 10.01 8.97
CA LEU A 14 13.86 9.03 7.88
C LEU A 14 12.48 8.40 7.68
N GLU A 15 11.76 8.08 8.76
CA GLU A 15 10.38 7.55 8.69
C GLU A 15 9.45 8.53 7.97
N LEU A 16 9.56 9.84 8.25
CA LEU A 16 8.80 10.89 7.58
C LEU A 16 9.15 11.00 6.09
N GLN A 17 10.44 10.93 5.73
CA GLN A 17 10.88 10.95 4.34
C GLN A 17 10.36 9.74 3.54
N VAL A 18 10.42 8.54 4.14
CA VAL A 18 9.86 7.32 3.53
C VAL A 18 8.35 7.44 3.33
N GLN A 19 7.64 8.02 4.30
CA GLN A 19 6.21 8.29 4.15
C GLN A 19 5.94 9.22 2.95
N LEU A 20 6.60 10.38 2.88
CA LEU A 20 6.44 11.34 1.78
C LEU A 20 6.75 10.73 0.40
N LEU A 21 7.81 9.92 0.31
CA LEU A 21 8.16 9.21 -0.92
C LEU A 21 7.08 8.20 -1.31
N THR A 22 6.51 7.49 -0.34
CA THR A 22 5.43 6.53 -0.57
C THR A 22 4.16 7.24 -1.06
N GLU A 23 3.79 8.35 -0.44
CA GLU A 23 2.64 9.17 -0.85
C GLU A 23 2.82 9.67 -2.29
N THR A 24 4.00 10.23 -2.59
CA THR A 24 4.35 10.75 -3.93
C THR A 24 4.31 9.62 -4.97
N TYR A 25 4.90 8.47 -4.66
CA TYR A 25 4.90 7.31 -5.55
C TYR A 25 3.49 6.82 -5.86
N LEU A 26 2.62 6.71 -4.84
CA LEU A 26 1.23 6.29 -5.02
C LEU A 26 0.42 7.30 -5.83
N ALA A 27 0.63 8.60 -5.60
CA ALA A 27 -0.03 9.65 -6.37
C ALA A 27 0.38 9.65 -7.84
N LEU A 28 1.68 9.47 -8.13
CA LEU A 28 2.20 9.38 -9.50
C LEU A 28 1.77 8.11 -10.24
N ASN A 29 1.36 7.07 -9.51
CA ASN A 29 0.99 5.77 -10.06
C ASN A 29 -0.46 5.40 -9.67
N SER A 30 -1.36 6.39 -9.59
CA SER A 30 -2.75 6.19 -9.16
C SER A 30 -3.49 5.12 -9.95
N ASP A 31 -3.16 4.96 -11.24
CA ASP A 31 -3.79 4.00 -12.13
C ASP A 31 -3.34 2.55 -11.85
N LEU A 32 -2.14 2.39 -11.28
CA LEU A 32 -1.56 1.10 -10.91
C LEU A 32 -1.91 0.70 -9.48
N TRP A 33 -2.22 1.66 -8.62
CA TRP A 33 -2.41 1.45 -7.18
C TRP A 33 -3.84 1.78 -6.74
N VAL A 34 -4.67 0.76 -6.77
CA VAL A 34 -6.11 0.87 -6.50
C VAL A 34 -6.44 0.54 -5.05
N ASP A 35 -7.56 1.05 -4.54
CA ASP A 35 -8.02 0.71 -3.20
C ASP A 35 -8.80 -0.62 -3.17
N TRP A 36 -9.15 -1.09 -1.97
CA TRP A 36 -9.85 -2.36 -1.81
C TRP A 36 -11.25 -2.36 -2.45
N ARG A 37 -11.95 -1.22 -2.48
CA ARG A 37 -13.30 -1.13 -3.06
C ARG A 37 -13.21 -1.28 -4.55
N GLU A 38 -12.30 -0.54 -5.16
CA GLU A 38 -12.02 -0.59 -6.59
C GLU A 38 -11.56 -1.98 -7.04
N CYS A 39 -10.67 -2.63 -6.27
CA CYS A 39 -10.30 -4.03 -6.51
C CYS A 39 -11.52 -4.96 -6.52
N CYS A 40 -12.37 -4.87 -5.50
CA CYS A 40 -13.57 -5.71 -5.39
C CYS A 40 -14.56 -5.47 -6.53
N GLU A 41 -14.77 -4.20 -6.90
CA GLU A 41 -15.70 -3.81 -7.96
C GLU A 41 -15.24 -4.25 -9.35
N ARG A 42 -13.93 -4.09 -9.64
CA ARG A 42 -13.34 -4.46 -10.93
C ARG A 42 -13.20 -5.97 -11.10
N LEU A 43 -12.78 -6.69 -10.07
CA LEU A 43 -12.58 -8.14 -10.11
C LEU A 43 -13.84 -8.96 -9.78
N LYS A 44 -14.92 -8.30 -9.36
CA LYS A 44 -16.16 -8.95 -8.90
C LYS A 44 -15.94 -9.96 -7.77
N ILE A 45 -15.03 -9.63 -6.84
CA ILE A 45 -14.71 -10.46 -5.69
C ILE A 45 -15.14 -9.80 -4.38
N SER A 46 -15.43 -10.61 -3.37
CA SER A 46 -15.68 -10.10 -2.02
C SER A 46 -14.39 -9.54 -1.39
N ARG A 47 -14.58 -8.62 -0.43
CA ARG A 47 -13.47 -8.12 0.40
C ARG A 47 -12.78 -9.24 1.17
N SER A 48 -13.50 -10.26 1.61
CA SER A 48 -12.92 -11.41 2.32
C SER A 48 -11.99 -12.24 1.44
N THR A 49 -12.30 -12.38 0.14
CA THR A 49 -11.41 -13.01 -0.84
C THR A 49 -10.16 -12.16 -1.04
N LEU A 50 -10.32 -10.84 -1.21
CA LEU A 50 -9.20 -9.90 -1.35
C LEU A 50 -8.26 -9.93 -0.13
N GLU A 51 -8.80 -9.95 1.09
CA GLU A 51 -8.02 -10.00 2.33
C GLU A 51 -7.26 -11.33 2.52
N ARG A 52 -7.82 -12.43 2.02
CA ARG A 52 -7.13 -13.74 2.01
C ARG A 52 -5.88 -13.70 1.15
N HIS A 53 -6.00 -13.12 -0.05
CA HIS A 53 -4.87 -12.98 -0.97
C HIS A 53 -3.84 -11.93 -0.50
N ARG A 54 -4.26 -10.89 0.23
CA ARG A 54 -3.36 -9.91 0.86
C ARG A 54 -2.31 -10.55 1.76
N LYS A 55 -2.66 -11.62 2.48
CA LYS A 55 -1.74 -12.32 3.40
C LYS A 55 -0.76 -13.24 2.68
N GLN A 56 -1.05 -13.63 1.44
CA GLN A 56 -0.31 -14.67 0.71
C GLN A 56 0.69 -14.12 -0.30
N ALA A 57 0.49 -12.89 -0.78
CA ALA A 57 1.42 -12.26 -1.69
C ALA A 57 1.54 -10.77 -1.35
N THR A 58 2.74 -10.22 -1.53
CA THR A 58 3.08 -8.79 -1.45
C THR A 58 2.38 -8.01 -2.58
N LEU A 59 1.05 -8.04 -2.57
CA LEU A 59 0.15 -7.48 -3.60
C LEU A 59 -0.17 -6.03 -3.37
N GLY A 60 0.31 -5.46 -2.28
CA GLY A 60 -0.01 -4.11 -1.92
C GLY A 60 1.00 -3.52 -0.96
N THR A 61 0.89 -2.22 -0.78
CA THR A 61 1.69 -1.46 0.17
C THR A 61 0.80 -0.71 1.14
N HIS A 62 1.27 -0.60 2.38
CA HIS A 62 0.65 0.27 3.36
C HIS A 62 1.11 1.70 3.09
N TYR A 63 0.21 2.64 3.33
CA TYR A 63 0.55 4.04 3.33
C TYR A 63 -0.12 4.74 4.50
N ARG A 64 0.42 5.90 4.84
CA ARG A 64 -0.26 6.87 5.67
C ARG A 64 -0.31 8.15 4.85
N ILE A 65 -1.50 8.71 4.62
CA ILE A 65 -1.70 10.01 3.96
C ILE A 65 -2.47 10.87 4.95
N HIS A 66 -1.95 12.05 5.29
CA HIS A 66 -2.61 12.98 6.22
C HIS A 66 -3.08 12.38 7.56
N GLY A 67 -2.38 11.36 8.07
CA GLY A 67 -2.72 10.67 9.31
C GLY A 67 -3.66 9.46 9.16
N GLU A 68 -4.29 9.30 8.00
CA GLU A 68 -5.10 8.13 7.68
C GLU A 68 -4.22 6.98 7.19
N ARG A 69 -4.41 5.78 7.76
CA ARG A 69 -3.71 4.57 7.32
C ARG A 69 -4.56 3.88 6.25
N GLY A 70 -3.93 3.57 5.13
CA GLY A 70 -4.55 2.84 4.04
C GLY A 70 -3.68 1.69 3.53
N TYR A 71 -4.27 0.93 2.63
CA TYR A 71 -3.59 -0.11 1.88
C TYR A 71 -3.99 0.03 0.42
N ARG A 72 -3.01 0.14 -0.48
CA ARG A 72 -3.24 0.10 -1.93
C ARG A 72 -2.76 -1.23 -2.47
N TYR A 73 -3.47 -1.74 -3.48
CA TYR A 73 -3.15 -2.96 -4.19
C TYR A 73 -2.57 -2.61 -5.55
N ASN A 74 -1.54 -3.34 -5.97
CA ASN A 74 -1.00 -3.24 -7.31
C ASN A 74 -1.97 -3.94 -8.28
N TRP A 75 -2.64 -3.16 -9.12
CA TRP A 75 -3.69 -3.63 -10.01
C TRP A 75 -3.21 -4.70 -10.99
N GLN A 76 -2.05 -4.50 -11.61
CA GLN A 76 -1.50 -5.45 -12.57
C GLN A 76 -1.26 -6.83 -11.94
N LYS A 77 -0.64 -6.88 -10.76
CA LYS A 77 -0.44 -8.15 -10.03
C LYS A 77 -1.76 -8.80 -9.62
N MET A 78 -2.75 -7.97 -9.25
CA MET A 78 -4.09 -8.46 -8.92
C MET A 78 -4.79 -9.09 -10.13
N GLN A 79 -4.61 -8.53 -11.33
CA GLN A 79 -5.12 -9.11 -12.59
C GLN A 79 -4.42 -10.42 -12.93
N GLU A 80 -3.09 -10.49 -12.80
CA GLU A 80 -2.33 -11.73 -13.05
C GLU A 80 -2.78 -12.88 -12.14
N LEU A 81 -3.07 -12.58 -10.87
CA LEU A 81 -3.44 -13.60 -9.89
C LEU A 81 -4.91 -14.00 -9.91
N LEU A 82 -5.81 -13.03 -10.12
CA LEU A 82 -7.26 -13.23 -9.96
C LEU A 82 -8.05 -13.04 -11.26
N GLY A 83 -7.46 -12.41 -12.27
CA GLY A 83 -8.09 -12.18 -13.58
C GLY A 83 -8.01 -13.37 -14.54
N GLY A 84 -7.07 -14.32 -14.33
CA GLY A 84 -6.90 -15.51 -15.18
C GLY A 84 -7.91 -16.65 -14.95
N LYS A 85 -9.02 -16.40 -14.24
CA LYS A 85 -10.08 -17.39 -13.96
C LYS A 85 -11.48 -16.82 -14.26
N ALA A 86 -11.68 -16.36 -15.47
CA ALA A 86 -13.01 -16.10 -16.03
C ALA A 86 -13.10 -16.73 -17.42
#